data_AF-A0A4U1JJW4-F1
#
_entry.id   AF-A0A4U1JJW4-F1
#
_cell.length_a   1.000
_cell.length_b   1.000
_cell.length_c   1.000
_cell.angle_alpha   90.00
_cell.angle_beta   90.00
_cell.angle_gamma   90.00
#
_symmetry.space_group_name_H-M   'P 1'
#
loop_
_entity.id
_entity.type
_entity.pdbx_description
1 polymer ?
#
loop_
_entity_poly.entity_id
_entity_poly.type
_entity_poly.pdbx_seq_one_letter_code
_entity_poly.pdbx_strand_id
1 'polypeptide(L)'
;MQHRVHACSLALLLTAFHAGCSSDPSNSNSGGGGNGGDSSSSTGGAGSSSTASSGGGGSGGSGPNQTLCSSGKYIICEDFEATEVGAVPQGWTKHGDPAAVADDEAASGAHALKLGPMVNGERRIYHDGSKLGSGHWGRIRYKVALPVPDAFVHSTLVALYGDGPTVGPEEVRVVDTVKEDKDGWNNDGNGSHVQYLYNVQPNGAEFGKGSDYSWMFDDQWHCAEWHIDGPTQSYDFYIDDVHVDQISIANGAGNYEGSQIPNAFSEVRIGWTNYQQAPPGFTAWIDDIVLHDERIGCQD
;
A
#
# COMPACT_ATOMS: atom_id res chain seq x y z
N MET A 1 21.44 29.18 0.24
CA MET A 1 20.69 27.94 0.48
C MET A 1 19.22 28.26 0.35
N GLN A 2 18.64 28.00 -0.82
CA GLN A 2 17.22 28.13 -1.09
C GLN A 2 16.71 26.70 -1.32
N HIS A 3 15.95 26.17 -0.38
CA HIS A 3 15.24 24.91 -0.58
C HIS A 3 14.08 25.18 -1.54
N ARG A 4 14.17 24.62 -2.75
CA ARG A 4 13.05 24.51 -3.67
C ARG A 4 12.15 23.38 -3.17
N VAL A 5 11.01 23.74 -2.60
CA VAL A 5 9.89 22.81 -2.40
C VAL A 5 9.33 22.52 -3.79
N HIS A 6 9.60 21.32 -4.33
CA HIS A 6 8.89 20.83 -5.51
C HIS A 6 7.54 20.30 -5.01
N ALA A 7 6.48 21.08 -5.22
CA ALA A 7 5.14 20.52 -5.24
C ALA A 7 5.05 19.63 -6.48
N CYS A 8 5.13 18.32 -6.29
CA CYS A 8 4.89 17.35 -7.35
C CYS A 8 3.37 17.31 -7.59
N SER A 9 2.85 18.21 -8.41
CA SER A 9 1.56 17.98 -9.07
C SER A 9 1.78 16.85 -10.04
N LEU A 10 1.48 15.61 -9.62
CA LEU A 10 1.46 14.46 -10.49
C LEU A 10 0.24 14.59 -11.44
N ALA A 11 0.35 15.46 -12.43
CA ALA A 11 -0.59 15.50 -13.54
C ALA A 11 -0.32 14.27 -14.40
N LEU A 12 -0.98 13.16 -14.08
CA LEU A 12 -0.95 11.93 -14.87
C LEU A 12 -1.66 12.19 -16.20
N LEU A 13 -0.91 12.66 -17.20
CA LEU A 13 -1.42 12.84 -18.56
C LEU A 13 -1.55 11.47 -19.24
N LEU A 14 -2.74 10.86 -19.16
CA LEU A 14 -3.10 9.73 -20.01
C LEU A 14 -3.21 10.22 -21.47
N THR A 15 -2.17 10.01 -22.28
CA THR A 15 -2.24 10.21 -23.73
C THR A 15 -2.14 8.86 -24.44
N ALA A 16 -3.27 8.40 -24.95
CA ALA A 16 -3.34 7.31 -25.90
C ALA A 16 -3.15 7.87 -27.32
N PHE A 17 -2.06 7.51 -28.02
CA PHE A 17 -2.02 7.55 -29.49
C PHE A 17 -1.05 6.50 -30.05
N HIS A 18 -1.59 5.61 -30.90
CA HIS A 18 -0.88 4.75 -31.84
C HIS A 18 -0.53 5.55 -33.11
N ALA A 19 0.72 5.46 -33.58
CA ALA A 19 1.13 5.31 -35.00
C ALA A 19 2.65 5.43 -35.12
N GLY A 20 3.29 4.44 -35.75
CA GLY A 20 4.75 4.38 -35.92
C GLY A 20 5.29 5.14 -37.13
N CYS A 21 6.63 5.19 -37.22
CA CYS A 21 7.42 4.94 -38.44
C CYS A 21 8.92 4.97 -38.11
N SER A 22 9.65 4.00 -38.67
CA SER A 22 11.10 3.80 -38.59
C SER A 22 11.94 4.91 -39.21
N SER A 23 13.16 5.09 -38.69
CA SER A 23 14.42 4.97 -39.46
C SER A 23 15.66 5.20 -38.57
N ASP A 24 16.45 4.14 -38.39
CA ASP A 24 17.92 4.16 -38.17
C ASP A 24 18.65 4.48 -39.50
N PRO A 25 20.00 4.61 -39.58
CA PRO A 25 21.06 4.63 -38.54
C PRO A 25 22.10 5.78 -38.75
N SER A 26 23.10 5.93 -37.86
CA SER A 26 24.55 5.87 -38.22
C SER A 26 25.54 6.35 -37.14
N ASN A 27 26.50 5.47 -36.86
CA ASN A 27 27.96 5.64 -36.77
C ASN A 27 28.70 6.31 -35.57
N SER A 28 29.48 5.43 -34.90
CA SER A 28 30.94 5.44 -34.64
C SER A 28 31.59 6.61 -33.88
N ASN A 29 32.34 6.32 -32.80
CA ASN A 29 33.81 6.13 -32.85
C ASN A 29 34.48 5.75 -31.49
N SER A 30 35.29 4.68 -31.54
CA SER A 30 36.65 4.45 -30.97
C SER A 30 37.19 5.06 -29.65
N GLY A 31 37.89 4.19 -28.89
CA GLY A 31 39.15 4.44 -28.15
C GLY A 31 39.01 4.38 -26.62
N GLY A 32 39.82 3.68 -25.81
CA GLY A 32 41.05 2.87 -25.99
C GLY A 32 41.80 2.75 -24.63
N GLY A 33 42.46 1.60 -24.37
CA GLY A 33 43.58 1.28 -23.44
C GLY A 33 43.58 1.78 -21.98
N GLY A 34 44.09 1.11 -20.95
CA GLY A 34 44.85 -0.13 -20.77
C GLY A 34 45.54 -0.11 -19.36
N ASN A 35 45.93 -1.31 -18.87
CA ASN A 35 46.88 -1.64 -17.78
C ASN A 35 46.60 -1.13 -16.34
N GLY A 36 46.92 -1.81 -15.22
CA GLY A 36 47.67 -3.05 -14.91
C GLY A 36 48.13 -3.04 -13.43
N GLY A 37 48.50 -4.20 -12.88
CA GLY A 37 49.27 -4.40 -11.63
C GLY A 37 48.45 -4.76 -10.37
N ASP A 38 48.50 -6.00 -9.86
CA ASP A 38 49.48 -6.60 -8.91
C ASP A 38 49.44 -5.96 -7.50
N SER A 39 49.56 -6.62 -6.34
CA SER A 39 49.67 -8.03 -5.91
C SER A 39 49.72 -8.02 -4.35
N SER A 40 49.66 -9.20 -3.74
CA SER A 40 50.18 -9.58 -2.39
C SER A 40 49.30 -9.44 -1.12
N SER A 41 48.79 -10.62 -0.71
CA SER A 41 48.98 -11.32 0.58
C SER A 41 49.07 -10.54 1.90
N SER A 42 48.22 -10.92 2.87
CA SER A 42 48.72 -11.37 4.18
C SER A 42 47.71 -12.30 4.89
N THR A 43 48.30 -13.31 5.54
CA THR A 43 47.75 -14.40 6.33
C THR A 43 47.52 -14.02 7.80
N GLY A 44 46.55 -14.68 8.44
CA GLY A 44 46.72 -15.19 9.81
C GLY A 44 45.71 -14.73 10.85
N GLY A 45 45.08 -15.68 11.55
CA GLY A 45 44.37 -15.41 12.81
C GLY A 45 43.32 -16.46 13.16
N ALA A 46 43.74 -17.56 13.78
CA ALA A 46 42.90 -18.61 14.33
C ALA A 46 42.42 -18.27 15.77
N GLY A 47 41.30 -18.89 16.18
CA GLY A 47 40.80 -18.97 17.57
C GLY A 47 39.40 -18.36 17.69
N SER A 48 38.40 -18.93 18.37
CA SER A 48 38.33 -20.11 19.21
C SER A 48 36.87 -20.55 19.30
N SER A 49 36.67 -21.84 19.52
CA SER A 49 35.43 -22.52 19.84
C SER A 49 34.82 -22.10 21.19
N SER A 50 33.50 -21.92 21.23
CA SER A 50 32.70 -22.18 22.44
C SER A 50 31.31 -22.72 22.09
N THR A 51 31.18 -24.03 22.32
CA THR A 51 30.04 -24.78 22.87
C THR A 51 28.66 -24.12 23.03
N ALA A 52 27.69 -24.75 22.36
CA ALA A 52 26.45 -25.33 22.88
C ALA A 52 25.59 -24.52 23.88
N SER A 53 24.37 -24.19 23.46
CA SER A 53 23.17 -24.36 24.27
C SER A 53 21.96 -24.57 23.37
N SER A 54 21.57 -25.84 23.24
CA SER A 54 20.23 -26.27 22.84
C SER A 54 19.29 -25.98 24.02
N GLY A 55 18.32 -25.09 23.84
CA GLY A 55 17.37 -24.73 24.88
C GLY A 55 15.99 -24.43 24.30
N GLY A 56 15.10 -25.42 24.42
CA GLY A 56 13.69 -25.23 24.73
C GLY A 56 12.81 -24.61 23.66
N GLY A 57 12.03 -25.46 22.99
CA GLY A 57 10.78 -25.05 22.38
C GLY A 57 9.88 -24.37 23.40
N GLY A 58 9.55 -23.11 23.15
CA GLY A 58 8.46 -22.41 23.81
C GLY A 58 7.29 -22.36 22.84
N SER A 59 6.43 -23.37 22.90
CA SER A 59 5.04 -23.23 22.47
C SER A 59 4.41 -22.16 23.37
N GLY A 60 4.42 -20.91 22.90
CA GLY A 60 3.63 -19.83 23.48
C GLY A 60 2.16 -20.23 23.33
N GLY A 61 1.54 -20.56 24.45
CA GLY A 61 0.19 -21.08 24.49
C GLY A 61 -0.79 -20.11 23.85
N SER A 62 -1.44 -20.57 22.79
CA SER A 62 -2.71 -20.03 22.31
C SER A 62 -3.71 -20.09 23.46
N GLY A 63 -3.86 -18.98 24.18
CA GLY A 63 -5.10 -18.69 24.87
C GLY A 63 -6.24 -18.72 23.84
N PRO A 64 -7.49 -18.96 24.26
CA PRO A 64 -8.61 -18.98 23.32
C PRO A 64 -8.62 -17.68 22.53
N ASN A 65 -8.38 -17.82 21.22
CA ASN A 65 -8.28 -16.75 20.24
C ASN A 65 -9.55 -15.91 20.36
N GLN A 66 -9.48 -14.79 21.06
CA GLN A 66 -10.57 -13.82 21.05
C GLN A 66 -10.55 -13.26 19.64
N THR A 67 -11.50 -13.68 18.81
CA THR A 67 -11.70 -13.14 17.46
C THR A 67 -11.73 -11.63 17.57
N LEU A 68 -10.83 -10.94 16.86
CA LEU A 68 -10.71 -9.49 16.84
C LEU A 68 -12.09 -8.84 16.66
N CYS A 69 -12.91 -9.45 15.80
CA CYS A 69 -14.25 -9.00 15.46
C CYS A 69 -15.36 -9.48 16.39
N SER A 70 -15.06 -9.66 17.69
CA SER A 70 -16.10 -9.89 18.71
C SER A 70 -17.15 -8.76 18.70
N SER A 71 -18.42 -9.15 18.80
CA SER A 71 -19.55 -8.30 18.39
C SER A 71 -19.67 -7.00 19.19
N GLY A 72 -19.66 -5.87 18.47
CA GLY A 72 -20.13 -4.56 18.94
C GLY A 72 -19.05 -3.52 19.28
N LYS A 73 -17.76 -3.87 19.21
CA LYS A 73 -16.67 -2.92 19.44
C LYS A 73 -16.46 -1.97 18.26
N TYR A 74 -16.52 -2.49 17.04
CA TYR A 74 -16.10 -1.77 15.84
C TYR A 74 -17.29 -1.42 14.92
N ILE A 75 -17.15 -0.34 14.15
CA ILE A 75 -18.16 0.09 13.16
C ILE A 75 -18.23 -0.93 12.03
N ILE A 76 -17.06 -1.33 11.53
CA ILE A 76 -16.84 -2.42 10.59
C ILE A 76 -15.69 -3.26 11.15
N CYS A 77 -15.85 -4.59 11.12
CA CYS A 77 -14.79 -5.51 11.46
C CYS A 77 -14.90 -6.77 10.60
N GLU A 78 -13.79 -7.18 10.02
CA GLU A 78 -13.65 -8.45 9.29
C GLU A 78 -12.27 -9.05 9.56
N ASP A 79 -12.24 -10.23 10.19
CA ASP A 79 -11.05 -11.04 10.45
C ASP A 79 -11.02 -12.32 9.60
N PHE A 80 -11.97 -12.51 8.67
CA PHE A 80 -12.06 -13.60 7.70
C PHE A 80 -12.26 -15.02 8.27
N GLU A 81 -12.18 -15.20 9.58
CA GLU A 81 -12.26 -16.51 10.26
C GLU A 81 -13.63 -17.19 10.08
N ALA A 82 -14.70 -16.42 9.87
CA ALA A 82 -16.05 -16.94 9.65
C ALA A 82 -16.37 -17.21 8.16
N THR A 83 -15.48 -16.83 7.24
CA THR A 83 -15.71 -16.93 5.80
C THR A 83 -15.08 -18.19 5.23
N GLU A 84 -15.82 -18.93 4.40
CA GLU A 84 -15.29 -20.12 3.73
C GLU A 84 -14.17 -19.76 2.73
N VAL A 85 -13.13 -20.60 2.66
CA VAL A 85 -12.07 -20.47 1.65
C VAL A 85 -12.67 -20.48 0.24
N GLY A 86 -12.27 -19.50 -0.58
CA GLY A 86 -12.78 -19.28 -1.92
C GLY A 86 -14.00 -18.35 -2.00
N ALA A 87 -14.57 -17.93 -0.86
CA ALA A 87 -15.67 -16.98 -0.80
C ALA A 87 -15.21 -15.55 -0.47
N VAL A 88 -16.16 -14.62 -0.41
CA VAL A 88 -15.99 -13.30 0.22
C VAL A 88 -16.96 -13.19 1.40
N PRO A 89 -16.65 -12.38 2.42
CA PRO A 89 -17.45 -12.37 3.64
C PRO A 89 -18.87 -11.86 3.42
N GLN A 90 -19.78 -12.25 4.32
CA GLN A 90 -21.17 -11.81 4.25
C GLN A 90 -21.27 -10.28 4.38
N GLY A 91 -22.07 -9.64 3.53
CA GLY A 91 -22.22 -8.18 3.51
C GLY A 91 -21.18 -7.47 2.63
N TRP A 92 -20.16 -8.19 2.17
CA TRP A 92 -19.18 -7.69 1.21
C TRP A 92 -19.52 -8.15 -0.21
N THR A 93 -19.24 -7.30 -1.19
CA THR A 93 -19.41 -7.62 -2.62
C THR A 93 -18.05 -7.69 -3.29
N LYS A 94 -17.80 -8.74 -4.07
CA LYS A 94 -16.54 -8.91 -4.82
C LYS A 94 -16.52 -8.05 -6.09
N HIS A 95 -15.40 -7.38 -6.32
CA HIS A 95 -15.09 -6.60 -7.52
C HIS A 95 -13.75 -7.04 -8.12
N GLY A 96 -13.79 -7.50 -9.36
CA GLY A 96 -12.64 -8.08 -10.04
C GLY A 96 -12.26 -9.48 -9.54
N ASP A 97 -11.27 -10.07 -10.20
CA ASP A 97 -10.73 -11.40 -9.88
C ASP A 97 -9.20 -11.37 -10.05
N PRO A 98 -8.43 -12.13 -9.27
CA PRO A 98 -8.86 -13.04 -8.21
C PRO A 98 -8.81 -12.40 -6.81
N ALA A 99 -9.98 -12.26 -6.16
CA ALA A 99 -10.12 -11.84 -4.75
C ALA A 99 -11.02 -12.82 -4.00
N ALA A 100 -10.49 -13.52 -2.99
CA ALA A 100 -11.24 -14.48 -2.17
C ALA A 100 -10.49 -14.79 -0.87
N VAL A 101 -11.21 -15.24 0.16
CA VAL A 101 -10.62 -15.73 1.40
C VAL A 101 -9.79 -17.00 1.13
N ALA A 102 -8.62 -17.10 1.75
CA ALA A 102 -7.71 -18.23 1.66
C ALA A 102 -7.14 -18.58 3.04
N ASP A 103 -6.54 -19.76 3.15
CA ASP A 103 -5.99 -20.35 4.37
C ASP A 103 -4.47 -20.60 4.28
N ASP A 104 -3.79 -19.97 3.31
CA ASP A 104 -2.35 -20.14 3.07
C ASP A 104 -1.48 -19.07 3.74
N GLU A 105 -2.07 -17.94 4.10
CA GLU A 105 -1.47 -16.85 4.89
C GLU A 105 -2.55 -16.21 5.75
N ALA A 106 -2.18 -15.78 6.96
CA ALA A 106 -3.05 -14.99 7.84
C ALA A 106 -2.20 -14.10 8.75
N ALA A 107 -2.68 -12.91 9.08
CA ALA A 107 -2.06 -12.03 10.06
C ALA A 107 -2.52 -12.41 11.47
N SER A 108 -3.80 -12.75 11.60
CA SER A 108 -4.37 -13.36 12.79
C SER A 108 -5.18 -14.62 12.41
N GLY A 109 -5.45 -15.50 13.38
CA GLY A 109 -6.28 -16.68 13.09
C GLY A 109 -5.68 -17.62 12.03
N ALA A 110 -6.49 -17.99 11.04
CA ALA A 110 -6.16 -18.96 10.00
C ALA A 110 -6.50 -18.49 8.58
N HIS A 111 -7.29 -17.43 8.41
CA HIS A 111 -7.77 -16.97 7.11
C HIS A 111 -7.37 -15.52 6.82
N ALA A 112 -7.22 -15.19 5.54
CA ALA A 112 -7.10 -13.82 5.08
C ALA A 112 -7.70 -13.66 3.67
N LEU A 113 -8.00 -12.42 3.27
CA LEU A 113 -8.36 -12.11 1.89
C LEU A 113 -7.13 -12.20 1.00
N LYS A 114 -7.09 -13.19 0.10
CA LYS A 114 -6.05 -13.34 -0.91
C LYS A 114 -6.42 -12.64 -2.21
N LEU A 115 -5.46 -11.91 -2.74
CA LEU A 115 -5.53 -11.16 -3.99
C LEU A 115 -4.47 -11.74 -4.93
N GLY A 116 -4.85 -12.69 -5.79
CA GLY A 116 -3.90 -13.35 -6.72
C GLY A 116 -3.42 -12.40 -7.84
N PRO A 117 -2.39 -12.79 -8.62
CA PRO A 117 -1.63 -11.86 -9.46
C PRO A 117 -2.50 -11.18 -10.53
N MET A 118 -2.33 -9.87 -10.65
CA MET A 118 -2.99 -9.06 -11.68
C MET A 118 -2.02 -8.04 -12.26
N VAL A 119 -1.93 -8.02 -13.60
CA VAL A 119 -1.08 -7.09 -14.34
C VAL A 119 -1.59 -5.66 -14.20
N ASN A 120 -2.91 -5.47 -14.30
CA ASN A 120 -3.58 -4.18 -14.24
C ASN A 120 -5.05 -4.39 -13.90
N GLY A 121 -5.63 -3.51 -13.09
CA GLY A 121 -7.04 -3.57 -12.71
C GLY A 121 -7.25 -3.91 -11.24
N GLU A 122 -8.53 -4.09 -10.93
CA GLU A 122 -9.07 -4.18 -9.58
C GLU A 122 -9.21 -5.63 -9.10
N ARG A 123 -8.91 -5.84 -7.81
CA ARG A 123 -9.24 -7.02 -7.00
C ARG A 123 -9.65 -6.53 -5.61
N ARG A 124 -10.92 -6.21 -5.39
CA ARG A 124 -11.41 -5.63 -4.13
C ARG A 124 -12.70 -6.28 -3.65
N ILE A 125 -13.01 -6.09 -2.38
CA ILE A 125 -14.31 -6.31 -1.76
C ILE A 125 -14.87 -4.97 -1.27
N TYR A 126 -16.15 -4.75 -1.49
CA TYR A 126 -16.86 -3.51 -1.16
C TYR A 126 -17.87 -3.75 -0.05
N HIS A 127 -18.02 -2.79 0.86
CA HIS A 127 -18.98 -2.82 1.96
C HIS A 127 -19.65 -1.45 2.13
N ASP A 128 -20.86 -1.43 2.70
CA ASP A 128 -21.54 -0.20 3.10
C ASP A 128 -20.67 0.62 4.06
N GLY A 129 -20.38 1.86 3.69
CA GLY A 129 -19.60 2.83 4.46
C GLY A 129 -20.44 3.87 5.19
N SER A 130 -21.78 3.80 5.08
CA SER A 130 -22.70 4.85 5.55
C SER A 130 -22.58 5.20 7.03
N LYS A 131 -22.03 4.29 7.85
CA LYS A 131 -21.85 4.49 9.30
C LYS A 131 -20.54 5.16 9.69
N LEU A 132 -19.58 5.34 8.78
CA LEU A 132 -18.28 5.94 9.10
C LEU A 132 -18.33 7.46 9.35
N GLY A 133 -19.40 8.12 8.89
CA GLY A 133 -19.47 9.59 8.91
C GLY A 133 -18.27 10.23 8.21
N SER A 134 -17.86 11.41 8.68
CA SER A 134 -16.67 12.13 8.18
C SER A 134 -15.47 12.00 9.10
N GLY A 135 -15.51 11.16 10.14
CA GLY A 135 -14.44 11.07 11.13
C GLY A 135 -14.34 9.66 11.69
N HIS A 136 -13.19 9.01 11.50
CA HIS A 136 -12.97 7.63 11.94
C HIS A 136 -11.49 7.27 11.88
N TRP A 137 -11.16 6.20 12.58
CA TRP A 137 -9.94 5.42 12.42
C TRP A 137 -10.22 4.19 11.59
N GLY A 138 -9.25 3.78 10.78
CA GLY A 138 -9.29 2.50 10.09
C GLY A 138 -7.93 1.82 10.11
N ARG A 139 -7.94 0.50 10.08
CA ARG A 139 -6.73 -0.34 10.06
C ARG A 139 -6.96 -1.56 9.19
N ILE A 140 -5.94 -1.91 8.42
CA ILE A 140 -5.80 -3.23 7.79
C ILE A 140 -4.42 -3.79 8.10
N ARG A 141 -4.28 -5.10 8.07
CA ARG A 141 -2.99 -5.77 7.90
C ARG A 141 -2.85 -6.22 6.45
N TYR A 142 -1.68 -6.07 5.86
CA TYR A 142 -1.44 -6.51 4.50
C TYR A 142 -0.05 -7.14 4.36
N LYS A 143 0.07 -8.07 3.41
CA LYS A 143 1.31 -8.75 3.03
C LYS A 143 1.40 -8.86 1.51
N VAL A 144 2.60 -8.77 0.95
CA VAL A 144 2.84 -8.88 -0.50
C VAL A 144 3.84 -9.98 -0.79
N ALA A 145 3.45 -10.96 -1.61
CA ALA A 145 4.34 -12.04 -2.03
C ALA A 145 5.49 -11.51 -2.90
N LEU A 146 6.68 -12.05 -2.69
CA LEU A 146 7.84 -11.81 -3.53
C LEU A 146 8.08 -12.95 -4.55
N PRO A 147 8.69 -12.65 -5.71
CA PRO A 147 9.08 -11.31 -6.17
C PRO A 147 7.88 -10.50 -6.67
N VAL A 148 7.93 -9.19 -6.47
CA VAL A 148 7.05 -8.25 -7.18
C VAL A 148 7.69 -7.84 -8.52
N PRO A 149 6.88 -7.54 -9.56
CA PRO A 149 7.39 -7.01 -10.82
C PRO A 149 8.25 -5.76 -10.66
N ASP A 150 9.33 -5.69 -11.43
CA ASP A 150 10.09 -4.45 -11.59
C ASP A 150 9.38 -3.51 -12.57
N ALA A 151 8.32 -2.88 -12.07
CA ALA A 151 7.49 -1.94 -12.81
C ALA A 151 7.12 -0.74 -11.92
N PHE A 152 6.92 0.41 -12.56
CA PHE A 152 6.22 1.54 -11.97
C PHE A 152 4.75 1.18 -11.82
N VAL A 153 4.24 1.22 -10.59
CA VAL A 153 2.85 0.87 -10.30
C VAL A 153 2.30 1.75 -9.20
N HIS A 154 1.33 2.58 -9.56
CA HIS A 154 0.38 3.18 -8.64
C HIS A 154 -0.69 2.15 -8.30
N SER A 155 -0.89 1.92 -7.01
CA SER A 155 -1.93 1.03 -6.51
C SER A 155 -2.69 1.54 -5.30
N THR A 156 -3.98 1.21 -5.24
CA THR A 156 -4.83 1.51 -4.08
C THR A 156 -5.20 0.24 -3.33
N LEU A 157 -4.98 0.22 -2.02
CA LEU A 157 -5.36 -0.88 -1.14
C LEU A 157 -6.70 -0.62 -0.45
N VAL A 158 -6.88 0.60 0.07
CA VAL A 158 -8.11 1.02 0.73
C VAL A 158 -8.60 2.33 0.14
N ALA A 159 -9.87 2.34 -0.22
CA ALA A 159 -10.56 3.56 -0.63
C ALA A 159 -11.94 3.68 0.02
N LEU A 160 -12.38 4.92 0.16
CA LEU A 160 -13.71 5.30 0.58
C LEU A 160 -14.38 6.05 -0.57
N TYR A 161 -15.70 5.95 -0.69
CA TYR A 161 -16.44 6.69 -1.72
C TYR A 161 -17.44 7.64 -1.07
N GLY A 162 -17.43 8.91 -1.49
CA GLY A 162 -18.31 9.94 -0.94
C GLY A 162 -18.51 11.11 -1.90
N ASP A 163 -19.35 12.06 -1.51
CA ASP A 163 -19.51 13.33 -2.20
C ASP A 163 -18.62 14.38 -1.55
N GLY A 164 -17.53 14.72 -2.23
CA GLY A 164 -16.60 15.77 -1.85
C GLY A 164 -17.24 17.16 -1.90
N PRO A 165 -16.90 18.06 -0.96
CA PRO A 165 -17.56 19.36 -0.84
C PRO A 165 -17.28 20.32 -2.02
N THR A 166 -16.23 20.07 -2.79
CA THR A 166 -15.73 20.95 -3.87
C THR A 166 -15.78 20.29 -5.24
N VAL A 167 -15.59 18.97 -5.32
CA VAL A 167 -15.42 18.22 -6.58
C VAL A 167 -16.54 17.20 -6.83
N GLY A 168 -17.49 17.04 -5.90
CA GLY A 168 -18.61 16.12 -6.03
C GLY A 168 -18.20 14.66 -5.79
N PRO A 169 -18.83 13.68 -6.46
CA PRO A 169 -18.55 12.27 -6.22
C PRO A 169 -17.08 11.92 -6.46
N GLU A 170 -16.44 11.29 -5.48
CA GLU A 170 -15.01 11.03 -5.47
C GLU A 170 -14.65 9.73 -4.72
N GLU A 171 -13.52 9.15 -5.14
CA GLU A 171 -12.85 8.08 -4.40
C GLU A 171 -11.70 8.67 -3.57
N VAL A 172 -11.79 8.54 -2.25
CA VAL A 172 -10.76 8.94 -1.28
C VAL A 172 -9.92 7.72 -0.93
N ARG A 173 -8.70 7.66 -1.44
CA ARG A 173 -7.75 6.55 -1.32
C ARG A 173 -6.86 6.80 -0.11
N VAL A 174 -7.22 6.12 0.98
CA VAL A 174 -6.64 6.30 2.33
C VAL A 174 -5.49 5.34 2.60
N VAL A 175 -5.34 4.30 1.79
CA VAL A 175 -4.12 3.50 1.73
C VAL A 175 -3.79 3.32 0.26
N ASP A 176 -2.98 4.24 -0.25
CA ASP A 176 -2.58 4.33 -1.65
C ASP A 176 -1.06 4.29 -1.74
N THR A 177 -0.53 3.73 -2.81
CA THR A 177 0.91 3.46 -2.96
C THR A 177 1.38 3.76 -4.37
N VAL A 178 2.62 4.21 -4.49
CA VAL A 178 3.33 4.23 -5.77
C VAL A 178 4.66 3.51 -5.57
N LYS A 179 4.88 2.47 -6.37
CA LYS A 179 6.16 1.77 -6.47
C LYS A 179 6.88 2.25 -7.73
N GLU A 180 8.16 2.58 -7.63
CA GLU A 180 9.02 2.84 -8.80
C GLU A 180 9.52 1.54 -9.44
N ASP A 181 9.79 1.55 -10.74
CA ASP A 181 10.70 0.56 -11.35
C ASP A 181 12.15 0.97 -11.14
N LYS A 182 13.03 -0.01 -10.98
CA LYS A 182 14.44 0.16 -10.59
C LYS A 182 15.20 1.15 -11.46
N ASP A 183 14.87 1.23 -12.75
CA ASP A 183 15.57 2.02 -13.76
C ASP A 183 14.66 3.09 -14.40
N GLY A 184 13.54 3.43 -13.75
CA GLY A 184 12.48 4.29 -14.28
C GLY A 184 12.94 5.69 -14.66
N TRP A 185 12.28 6.30 -15.65
CA TRP A 185 12.61 7.65 -16.14
C TRP A 185 12.53 8.73 -15.05
N ASN A 186 11.67 8.54 -14.05
CA ASN A 186 11.52 9.41 -12.87
C ASN A 186 12.13 8.78 -11.61
N ASN A 187 12.92 7.72 -11.75
CA ASN A 187 13.59 7.12 -10.62
C ASN A 187 14.79 7.98 -10.22
N ASP A 188 14.55 8.93 -9.32
CA ASP A 188 15.54 9.84 -8.72
C ASP A 188 16.52 9.11 -7.75
N GLY A 189 16.85 7.84 -8.03
CA GLY A 189 17.67 6.95 -7.18
C GLY A 189 16.88 6.17 -6.14
N ASN A 190 15.54 6.21 -6.21
CA ASN A 190 14.61 5.50 -5.35
C ASN A 190 14.52 4.00 -5.64
N GLY A 191 15.12 3.45 -6.70
CA GLY A 191 15.10 2.00 -6.96
C GLY A 191 13.67 1.43 -7.01
N SER A 192 13.43 0.25 -6.43
CA SER A 192 12.10 -0.37 -6.35
C SER A 192 11.33 -0.01 -5.08
N HIS A 193 11.63 1.14 -4.46
CA HIS A 193 10.95 1.57 -3.24
C HIS A 193 9.50 2.01 -3.52
N VAL A 194 8.73 2.10 -2.44
CA VAL A 194 7.32 2.44 -2.38
C VAL A 194 7.17 3.73 -1.57
N GLN A 195 6.31 4.63 -2.04
CA GLN A 195 5.75 5.72 -1.25
C GLN A 195 4.28 5.41 -0.92
N TYR A 196 3.78 5.96 0.18
CA TYR A 196 2.35 6.01 0.51
C TYR A 196 1.76 7.36 0.14
N LEU A 197 0.46 7.38 -0.19
CA LEU A 197 -0.28 8.58 -0.54
C LEU A 197 -1.60 8.64 0.22
N TYR A 198 -2.01 9.87 0.54
CA TYR A 198 -3.42 10.23 0.60
C TYR A 198 -3.81 10.81 -0.75
N ASN A 199 -4.78 10.21 -1.42
CA ASN A 199 -5.11 10.59 -2.77
C ASN A 199 -6.63 10.60 -3.02
N VAL A 200 -7.11 11.62 -3.72
CA VAL A 200 -8.52 11.85 -4.01
C VAL A 200 -8.72 11.90 -5.52
N GLN A 201 -9.59 11.01 -6.01
CA GLN A 201 -9.92 10.87 -7.41
C GLN A 201 -11.41 11.21 -7.64
N PRO A 202 -11.74 12.47 -7.98
CA PRO A 202 -13.02 12.81 -8.55
C PRO A 202 -13.08 12.41 -10.03
N ASN A 203 -14.20 12.71 -10.70
CA ASN A 203 -14.28 12.62 -12.16
C ASN A 203 -13.43 13.72 -12.83
N GLY A 204 -12.14 13.47 -13.02
CA GLY A 204 -11.22 14.41 -13.64
C GLY A 204 -9.81 14.32 -13.07
N ALA A 205 -9.24 15.49 -12.74
CA ALA A 205 -7.91 15.59 -12.16
C ALA A 205 -7.85 14.93 -10.79
N GLU A 206 -6.69 14.36 -10.48
CA GLU A 206 -6.37 13.68 -9.23
C GLU A 206 -5.63 14.64 -8.29
N PHE A 207 -5.89 14.53 -6.98
CA PHE A 207 -5.35 15.43 -5.97
C PHE A 207 -4.85 14.63 -4.78
N GLY A 208 -3.62 14.86 -4.32
CA GLY A 208 -3.10 14.08 -3.20
C GLY A 208 -1.75 14.53 -2.69
N LYS A 209 -1.35 13.92 -1.59
CA LYS A 209 -0.07 14.13 -0.91
C LYS A 209 0.63 12.79 -0.72
N GLY A 210 1.86 12.69 -1.21
CA GLY A 210 2.70 11.50 -1.11
C GLY A 210 3.85 11.65 -0.11
N SER A 211 4.31 10.52 0.42
CA SER A 211 5.52 10.42 1.25
C SER A 211 6.77 10.37 0.36
N ASP A 212 7.92 10.32 0.99
CA ASP A 212 9.15 9.85 0.35
C ASP A 212 9.01 8.36 -0.02
N TYR A 213 9.84 7.90 -0.95
CA TYR A 213 9.94 6.50 -1.32
C TYR A 213 10.82 5.72 -0.32
N SER A 214 10.33 5.56 0.90
CA SER A 214 11.11 4.98 2.02
C SER A 214 10.83 3.51 2.30
N TRP A 215 9.83 2.91 1.64
CA TRP A 215 9.38 1.55 1.92
C TRP A 215 9.71 0.57 0.80
N MET A 216 9.61 -0.72 1.08
CA MET A 216 9.68 -1.79 0.09
C MET A 216 8.66 -2.86 0.44
N PHE A 217 8.23 -3.64 -0.55
CA PHE A 217 7.55 -4.90 -0.28
C PHE A 217 8.58 -5.97 0.13
N ASP A 218 8.35 -6.67 1.24
CA ASP A 218 9.35 -7.56 1.86
C ASP A 218 8.80 -8.92 2.36
N ASP A 219 7.61 -9.31 1.90
CA ASP A 219 6.91 -10.55 2.31
C ASP A 219 6.62 -10.65 3.81
N GLN A 220 6.55 -9.52 4.53
CA GLN A 220 6.06 -9.45 5.90
C GLN A 220 4.64 -8.88 5.96
N TRP A 221 3.96 -9.16 7.07
CA TRP A 221 2.71 -8.48 7.42
C TRP A 221 3.02 -7.08 7.95
N HIS A 222 2.41 -6.08 7.35
CA HIS A 222 2.43 -4.70 7.79
C HIS A 222 1.04 -4.25 8.23
N CYS A 223 1.00 -3.36 9.21
CA CYS A 223 -0.22 -2.73 9.68
C CYS A 223 -0.31 -1.31 9.14
N ALA A 224 -1.28 -1.07 8.24
CA ALA A 224 -1.61 0.27 7.76
C ALA A 224 -2.82 0.79 8.54
N GLU A 225 -2.61 1.86 9.32
CA GLU A 225 -3.67 2.55 10.07
C GLU A 225 -3.79 3.99 9.56
N TRP A 226 -5.02 4.50 9.44
CA TRP A 226 -5.29 5.88 9.09
C TRP A 226 -6.31 6.51 10.02
N HIS A 227 -6.28 7.83 10.09
CA HIS A 227 -7.27 8.66 10.75
C HIS A 227 -7.77 9.71 9.77
N ILE A 228 -9.10 9.82 9.68
CA ILE A 228 -9.80 10.88 8.97
C ILE A 228 -10.52 11.73 10.02
N ASP A 229 -10.38 13.05 9.93
CA ASP A 229 -11.12 14.04 10.71
C ASP A 229 -11.69 15.11 9.80
N GLY A 230 -12.93 14.91 9.35
CA GLY A 230 -13.67 15.81 8.47
C GLY A 230 -13.89 17.21 9.05
N PRO A 231 -14.28 17.39 10.33
CA PRO A 231 -14.38 18.70 10.96
C PRO A 231 -13.12 19.58 10.83
N THR A 232 -11.93 19.01 11.01
CA THR A 232 -10.66 19.75 10.83
C THR A 232 -10.06 19.57 9.43
N GLN A 233 -10.68 18.73 8.58
CA GLN A 233 -10.15 18.33 7.29
C GLN A 233 -8.71 17.83 7.41
N SER A 234 -8.49 16.92 8.37
CA SER A 234 -7.19 16.35 8.68
C SER A 234 -7.15 14.86 8.34
N TYR A 235 -5.96 14.43 7.93
CA TYR A 235 -5.66 13.04 7.63
C TYR A 235 -4.30 12.70 8.26
N ASP A 236 -4.24 11.56 8.93
CA ASP A 236 -2.99 10.98 9.44
C ASP A 236 -2.87 9.52 9.03
N PHE A 237 -1.63 9.08 8.83
CA PHE A 237 -1.33 7.71 8.43
C PHE A 237 -0.20 7.13 9.26
N TYR A 238 -0.31 5.85 9.55
CA TYR A 238 0.64 5.08 10.32
C TYR A 238 0.93 3.78 9.59
N ILE A 239 2.20 3.41 9.56
CA ILE A 239 2.65 2.10 9.11
C ILE A 239 3.44 1.46 10.26
N ASP A 240 2.98 0.30 10.72
CA ASP A 240 3.56 -0.42 11.86
C ASP A 240 3.71 0.46 13.11
N ASP A 241 2.63 1.14 13.50
CA ASP A 241 2.54 2.14 14.58
C ASP A 241 3.40 3.41 14.40
N VAL A 242 4.16 3.53 13.30
CA VAL A 242 4.99 4.71 13.02
C VAL A 242 4.20 5.73 12.20
N HIS A 243 4.06 6.95 12.75
CA HIS A 243 3.41 8.07 12.07
C HIS A 243 4.20 8.51 10.83
N VAL A 244 3.53 8.61 9.68
CA VAL A 244 4.09 9.12 8.43
C VAL A 244 3.65 10.56 8.22
N ASP A 245 4.31 11.48 8.91
CA ASP A 245 4.01 12.92 8.91
C ASP A 245 4.05 13.58 7.51
N GLN A 246 4.85 13.01 6.61
CA GLN A 246 5.00 13.45 5.23
C GLN A 246 3.67 13.45 4.47
N ILE A 247 2.74 12.54 4.77
CA ILE A 247 1.43 12.48 4.10
C ILE A 247 0.28 13.04 4.93
N SER A 248 0.54 13.49 6.17
CA SER A 248 -0.48 14.13 6.98
C SER A 248 -1.00 15.41 6.34
N ILE A 249 -2.31 15.60 6.40
CA ILE A 249 -3.01 16.85 6.07
C ILE A 249 -3.60 17.38 7.36
N ALA A 250 -3.50 18.68 7.60
CA ALA A 250 -4.04 19.29 8.82
C ALA A 250 -4.67 20.64 8.51
N ASN A 251 -5.87 20.86 9.05
CA ASN A 251 -6.60 22.13 8.95
C ASN A 251 -6.97 22.52 7.51
N GLY A 252 -7.50 21.57 6.74
CA GLY A 252 -7.90 21.78 5.34
C GLY A 252 -6.92 21.21 4.32
N ALA A 253 -7.37 21.14 3.07
CA ALA A 253 -6.60 20.58 1.95
C ALA A 253 -5.30 21.37 1.63
N GLY A 254 -5.12 22.59 2.16
CA GLY A 254 -3.91 23.39 1.93
C GLY A 254 -3.64 23.61 0.45
N ASN A 255 -2.44 23.23 -0.02
CA ASN A 255 -2.05 23.32 -1.44
C ASN A 255 -2.62 22.18 -2.32
N TYR A 256 -3.44 21.29 -1.75
CA TYR A 256 -4.04 20.14 -2.39
C TYR A 256 -5.55 20.36 -2.61
N GLU A 257 -5.96 21.58 -2.99
CA GLU A 257 -7.35 21.89 -3.31
C GLU A 257 -7.95 20.85 -4.26
N GLY A 258 -9.09 20.27 -3.88
CA GLY A 258 -9.68 19.10 -4.53
C GLY A 258 -9.55 17.81 -3.71
N SER A 259 -8.72 17.80 -2.66
CA SER A 259 -8.53 16.64 -1.78
C SER A 259 -9.33 16.70 -0.47
N GLN A 260 -10.39 17.52 -0.42
CA GLN A 260 -11.20 17.69 0.79
C GLN A 260 -11.89 16.36 1.18
N ILE A 261 -12.07 16.15 2.47
CA ILE A 261 -12.71 14.97 3.03
C ILE A 261 -14.24 15.13 2.94
N PRO A 262 -14.98 14.18 2.35
CA PRO A 262 -16.45 14.15 2.36
C PRO A 262 -17.07 14.22 3.75
N ASN A 263 -18.29 14.76 3.84
CA ASN A 263 -19.06 14.79 5.09
C ASN A 263 -19.60 13.41 5.50
N ALA A 264 -19.61 12.46 4.58
CA ALA A 264 -19.96 11.07 4.82
C ALA A 264 -19.41 10.21 3.68
N PHE A 265 -19.16 8.94 3.99
CA PHE A 265 -18.84 7.93 3.00
C PHE A 265 -20.02 6.99 2.81
N SER A 266 -20.19 6.51 1.59
CA SER A 266 -21.25 5.56 1.20
C SER A 266 -20.70 4.14 1.06
N GLU A 267 -19.40 3.99 0.82
CA GLU A 267 -18.77 2.71 0.53
C GLU A 267 -17.34 2.67 1.06
N VAL A 268 -16.93 1.50 1.54
CA VAL A 268 -15.56 1.14 1.85
C VAL A 268 -15.11 0.07 0.85
N ARG A 269 -13.94 0.25 0.26
CA ARG A 269 -13.35 -0.64 -0.76
C ARG A 269 -12.01 -1.12 -0.26
N ILE A 270 -11.85 -2.42 -0.09
CA ILE A 270 -10.61 -3.03 0.45
C ILE A 270 -10.13 -4.12 -0.49
N GLY A 271 -8.84 -4.11 -0.81
CA GLY A 271 -8.21 -5.08 -1.69
C GLY A 271 -7.00 -4.45 -2.37
N TRP A 272 -6.91 -4.58 -3.69
CA TRP A 272 -5.81 -4.00 -4.45
C TRP A 272 -6.22 -3.68 -5.88
N THR A 273 -6.01 -2.43 -6.29
CA THR A 273 -6.17 -1.98 -7.68
C THR A 273 -4.83 -1.51 -8.22
N ASN A 274 -4.38 -2.04 -9.36
CA ASN A 274 -3.17 -1.58 -10.06
C ASN A 274 -3.58 -0.69 -11.24
N TYR A 275 -3.06 0.55 -11.33
CA TYR A 275 -3.42 1.47 -12.42
C TYR A 275 -2.50 1.38 -13.64
N GLN A 276 -1.22 1.04 -13.45
CA GLN A 276 -0.29 0.75 -14.54
C GLN A 276 -0.14 -0.76 -14.77
N GLN A 277 0.52 -1.11 -15.87
CA GLN A 277 0.83 -2.49 -16.23
C GLN A 277 2.03 -2.97 -15.43
N ALA A 278 1.89 -4.10 -14.74
CA ALA A 278 2.91 -4.68 -13.89
C ALA A 278 3.09 -6.19 -14.16
N PRO A 279 3.44 -6.64 -15.38
CA PRO A 279 3.46 -8.07 -15.69
C PRO A 279 4.55 -8.82 -14.88
N PRO A 280 4.27 -10.03 -14.36
CA PRO A 280 3.03 -10.83 -14.51
C PRO A 280 1.91 -10.51 -13.50
N GLY A 281 2.08 -9.47 -12.68
CA GLY A 281 1.28 -9.17 -11.50
C GLY A 281 1.96 -9.70 -10.24
N PHE A 282 1.34 -9.47 -9.09
CA PHE A 282 1.81 -9.99 -7.80
C PHE A 282 0.64 -10.37 -6.91
N THR A 283 0.89 -11.34 -6.02
CA THR A 283 -0.08 -11.78 -5.01
C THR A 283 0.07 -10.92 -3.77
N ALA A 284 -1.06 -10.61 -3.13
CA ALA A 284 -1.09 -9.96 -1.82
C ALA A 284 -2.17 -10.58 -0.95
N TRP A 285 -2.09 -10.33 0.36
CA TRP A 285 -3.11 -10.70 1.34
C TRP A 285 -3.48 -9.48 2.18
N ILE A 286 -4.74 -9.44 2.60
CA ILE A 286 -5.27 -8.46 3.55
C ILE A 286 -6.01 -9.19 4.67
N ASP A 287 -5.80 -8.74 5.89
CA ASP A 287 -6.40 -9.31 7.09
C ASP A 287 -6.75 -8.22 8.11
N ASP A 288 -7.52 -8.56 9.14
CA ASP A 288 -7.85 -7.74 10.31
C ASP A 288 -8.35 -6.33 9.94
N ILE A 289 -9.38 -6.26 9.10
CA ILE A 289 -10.03 -5.02 8.71
C ILE A 289 -10.82 -4.49 9.91
N VAL A 290 -10.50 -3.27 10.35
CA VAL A 290 -11.18 -2.63 11.48
C VAL A 290 -11.41 -1.16 11.18
N LEU A 291 -12.64 -0.67 11.44
CA LEU A 291 -12.97 0.75 11.41
C LEU A 291 -13.72 1.15 12.69
N HIS A 292 -13.34 2.27 13.30
CA HIS A 292 -13.77 2.66 14.64
C HIS A 292 -13.73 4.19 14.85
N ASP A 293 -14.39 4.69 15.89
CA ASP A 293 -14.36 6.11 16.25
C ASP A 293 -13.10 6.49 17.06
N GLU A 294 -12.42 5.51 17.64
CA GLU A 294 -11.18 5.68 18.40
C GLU A 294 -10.03 4.94 17.74
N ARG A 295 -8.80 5.41 17.97
CA ARG A 295 -7.57 4.81 17.45
C ARG A 295 -7.47 3.32 17.78
N ILE A 296 -7.03 2.53 16.80
CA ILE A 296 -7.01 1.07 16.85
C ILE A 296 -5.62 0.58 17.26
N GLY A 297 -4.57 1.15 16.67
CA GLY A 297 -3.18 0.74 16.81
C GLY A 297 -2.84 -0.54 16.04
N CYS A 298 -1.56 -0.89 16.02
CA CYS A 298 -1.06 -2.10 15.36
C CYS A 298 -0.77 -3.27 16.30
N GLN A 299 -0.89 -3.05 17.61
CA GLN A 299 -0.78 -4.10 18.63
C GLN A 299 -2.03 -5.01 18.63
N ASP A 300 -1.85 -6.27 19.02
CA ASP A 300 -2.92 -7.26 19.24
C ASP A 300 -3.60 -7.12 20.60
#